data_AF-A0A8H5N324-F1
#
_entry.id   AF-A0A8H5N324-F1
#
_cell.length_a   1.000
_cell.length_b   1.000
_cell.length_c   1.000
_cell.angle_alpha   90.00
_cell.angle_beta   90.00
_cell.angle_gamma   90.00
#
_symmetry.space_group_name_H-M   'P 1'
#
loop_
_entity.id
_entity.type
_entity.pdbx_description
1 polymer ?
#
loop_
_entity_poly.entity_id
_entity_poly.type
_entity_poly.pdbx_seq_one_letter_code
_entity_poly.pdbx_strand_id
1 'polypeptide(L)'
;MHFSILVPALLSSSAFGLAVPQAEDSKLLKRFDVPGASVEEGFTIPEDTPDGFYRVHIDDDGVAHHTKVDMNLEPTVEDADNSSALDKRQSWRVTCEGSSLNRNDADLTVKLLRDGCGSGHTVQPRDHYYVISGRVASYFCNNTSGRTTCSATIVRQQIQESVSSRCGTFKAGWARWDNSNGHVSVGYQNVNSQNSFCGRNH
;
A
#
# COMPACT_ATOMS: atom_id res chain seq x y z
N MET A 1 -20.51 -67.88 -40.09
CA MET A 1 -21.48 -66.95 -40.70
C MET A 1 -21.47 -65.66 -39.89
N HIS A 2 -21.28 -64.54 -40.60
CA HIS A 2 -21.53 -63.15 -40.21
C HIS A 2 -20.67 -62.52 -39.08
N PHE A 3 -19.64 -61.81 -39.56
CA PHE A 3 -19.01 -60.65 -38.93
C PHE A 3 -20.03 -59.52 -38.73
N SER A 4 -19.96 -58.84 -37.59
CA SER A 4 -20.45 -57.47 -37.44
C SER A 4 -19.44 -56.67 -36.62
N ILE A 5 -18.66 -55.84 -37.31
CA ILE A 5 -17.75 -54.85 -36.74
C ILE A 5 -18.58 -53.57 -36.55
N LEU A 6 -18.81 -53.18 -35.30
CA LEU A 6 -19.42 -51.90 -34.95
C LEU A 6 -18.31 -50.87 -34.72
N VAL A 7 -18.23 -49.90 -35.62
CA VAL A 7 -17.38 -48.70 -35.51
C VAL A 7 -18.20 -47.61 -34.81
N PRO A 8 -17.76 -47.07 -33.65
CA PRO A 8 -18.27 -45.80 -33.16
C PRO A 8 -17.42 -44.66 -33.72
N ALA A 9 -18.08 -43.73 -34.40
CA ALA A 9 -17.52 -42.52 -34.96
C ALA A 9 -16.97 -41.60 -33.84
N LEU A 10 -15.73 -41.12 -34.05
CA LEU A 10 -15.13 -40.04 -33.26
C LEU A 10 -15.77 -38.71 -33.65
N LEU A 11 -16.56 -38.12 -32.76
CA LEU A 11 -17.01 -36.73 -32.88
C LEU A 11 -15.89 -35.82 -32.38
N SER A 12 -15.09 -35.31 -33.32
CA SER A 12 -14.12 -34.24 -33.08
C SER A 12 -14.86 -32.90 -32.99
N SER A 13 -15.15 -32.43 -31.78
CA SER A 13 -15.64 -31.07 -31.55
C SER A 13 -14.46 -30.10 -31.53
N SER A 14 -14.15 -29.54 -32.70
CA SER A 14 -13.22 -28.41 -32.83
C SER A 14 -13.94 -27.15 -32.36
N ALA A 15 -13.81 -26.80 -31.08
CA ALA A 15 -14.20 -25.47 -30.62
C ALA A 15 -13.19 -24.46 -31.17
N PHE A 16 -13.58 -23.75 -32.25
CA PHE A 16 -12.92 -22.53 -32.67
C PHE A 16 -13.19 -21.47 -31.59
N GLY A 17 -12.31 -21.41 -30.59
CA GLY A 17 -12.20 -20.25 -29.72
C GLY A 17 -11.75 -19.07 -30.59
N LEU A 18 -12.69 -18.20 -30.93
CA LEU A 18 -12.40 -16.88 -31.46
C LEU A 18 -11.63 -16.13 -30.38
N ALA A 19 -10.30 -16.16 -30.46
CA ALA A 19 -9.45 -15.25 -29.73
C ALA A 19 -9.77 -13.85 -30.26
N VAL A 20 -10.56 -13.10 -29.49
CA VAL A 20 -10.67 -11.66 -29.67
C VAL A 20 -9.34 -11.07 -29.20
N PRO A 21 -8.52 -10.47 -30.08
CA PRO A 21 -7.36 -9.74 -29.61
C PRO A 21 -7.89 -8.46 -28.98
N GLN A 22 -8.03 -8.44 -27.66
CA GLN A 22 -8.12 -7.18 -26.93
C GLN A 22 -6.74 -6.52 -27.01
N ALA A 23 -6.53 -5.77 -28.08
CA ALA A 23 -5.58 -4.70 -28.10
C ALA A 23 -6.06 -3.67 -27.09
N GLU A 24 -5.45 -3.63 -25.91
CA GLU A 24 -5.13 -2.37 -25.23
C GLU A 24 -3.78 -2.55 -24.54
N ASP A 25 -2.83 -1.77 -25.04
CA ASP A 25 -1.48 -1.56 -24.54
C ASP A 25 -1.57 -0.85 -23.17
N SER A 26 -2.04 -1.58 -22.16
CA SER A 26 -2.12 -1.10 -20.78
C SER A 26 -0.76 -1.26 -20.16
N LYS A 27 -0.07 -0.13 -19.96
CA LYS A 27 1.07 0.03 -19.05
C LYS A 27 0.90 -0.95 -17.88
N LEU A 28 1.73 -2.00 -17.86
CA LEU A 28 1.57 -3.16 -16.98
C LEU A 28 1.84 -2.72 -15.52
N LEU A 29 0.83 -2.11 -14.89
CA LEU A 29 0.85 -1.77 -13.48
C LEU A 29 1.00 -3.09 -12.73
N LYS A 30 2.17 -3.31 -12.14
CA LYS A 30 2.46 -4.55 -11.43
C LYS A 30 1.47 -4.67 -10.26
N ARG A 31 0.56 -5.63 -10.35
CA ARG A 31 -0.36 -6.02 -9.28
C ARG A 31 0.02 -7.40 -8.77
N PHE A 32 -0.03 -7.58 -7.46
CA PHE A 32 0.14 -8.87 -6.81
C PHE A 32 -0.65 -8.91 -5.50
N ASP A 33 -0.98 -10.11 -5.05
CA ASP A 33 -1.83 -10.35 -3.91
C ASP A 33 -1.09 -11.13 -2.83
N VAL A 34 -1.29 -10.76 -1.57
CA VAL A 34 -0.66 -11.41 -0.42
C VAL A 34 -1.76 -11.79 0.59
N PRO A 35 -2.00 -13.08 0.85
CA PRO A 35 -3.02 -13.51 1.80
C PRO A 35 -2.58 -13.29 3.25
N GLY A 36 -3.54 -13.34 4.18
CA GLY A 36 -3.29 -13.26 5.63
C GLY A 36 -3.16 -11.84 6.16
N ALA A 37 -3.70 -10.85 5.43
CA ALA A 37 -3.72 -9.46 5.84
C ALA A 37 -4.99 -9.11 6.62
N SER A 38 -4.89 -8.16 7.54
CA SER A 38 -6.05 -7.59 8.25
C SER A 38 -5.71 -6.21 8.82
N VAL A 39 -6.71 -5.47 9.29
CA VAL A 39 -6.48 -4.20 10.01
C VAL A 39 -5.74 -4.42 11.34
N GLU A 40 -5.90 -5.60 11.95
CA GLU A 40 -5.24 -5.93 13.22
C GLU A 40 -3.77 -6.32 13.01
N GLU A 41 -3.48 -7.22 12.06
CA GLU A 41 -2.13 -7.75 11.82
C GLU A 41 -1.32 -6.94 10.80
N GLY A 42 -2.01 -6.21 9.92
CA GLY A 42 -1.42 -5.49 8.80
C GLY A 42 -1.25 -6.38 7.56
N PHE A 43 -0.31 -6.01 6.69
CA PHE A 43 0.10 -6.79 5.52
C PHE A 43 1.62 -6.93 5.47
N THR A 44 2.12 -7.92 4.72
CA THR A 44 3.56 -8.09 4.47
C THR A 44 3.92 -7.62 3.06
N ILE A 45 5.14 -7.13 2.88
CA ILE A 45 5.69 -6.79 1.56
C ILE A 45 6.70 -7.88 1.19
N PRO A 46 6.49 -8.66 0.11
CA PRO A 46 7.46 -9.66 -0.36
C PRO A 46 8.84 -9.05 -0.64
N GLU A 47 9.93 -9.76 -0.30
CA GLU A 47 11.29 -9.23 -0.44
C GLU A 47 11.70 -8.94 -1.90
N ASP A 48 11.04 -9.55 -2.87
CA ASP A 48 11.25 -9.35 -4.30
C ASP A 48 10.30 -8.30 -4.91
N THR A 49 9.57 -7.56 -4.07
CA THR A 49 8.72 -6.44 -4.51
C THR A 49 9.62 -5.38 -5.16
N PRO A 50 9.41 -5.05 -6.45
CA PRO A 50 10.23 -4.05 -7.12
C PRO A 50 10.01 -2.66 -6.53
N ASP A 51 11.08 -1.88 -6.50
CA ASP A 51 11.05 -0.48 -6.08
C ASP A 51 9.92 0.32 -6.74
N GLY A 52 9.30 1.20 -5.95
CA GLY A 52 8.26 2.11 -6.41
C GLY A 52 7.18 2.40 -5.37
N PHE A 53 6.17 3.14 -5.81
CA PHE A 53 5.01 3.53 -5.01
C PHE A 53 3.88 2.53 -5.23
N TYR A 54 3.24 2.10 -4.15
CA TYR A 54 2.15 1.14 -4.17
C TYR A 54 0.96 1.60 -3.36
N ARG A 55 -0.23 1.32 -3.86
CA ARG A 55 -1.46 1.25 -3.07
C ARG A 55 -1.66 -0.19 -2.62
N VAL A 56 -2.07 -0.38 -1.38
CA VAL A 56 -2.56 -1.65 -0.84
C VAL A 56 -4.00 -1.49 -0.44
N HIS A 57 -4.86 -2.40 -0.88
CA HIS A 57 -6.21 -2.56 -0.34
C HIS A 57 -6.30 -3.91 0.34
N ILE A 58 -6.72 -3.97 1.60
CA ILE A 58 -7.02 -5.25 2.26
C ILE A 58 -8.50 -5.56 2.04
N ASP A 59 -8.84 -6.64 1.36
CA ASP A 59 -10.23 -7.04 1.14
C ASP A 59 -10.84 -7.80 2.34
N ASP A 60 -12.13 -8.13 2.26
CA ASP A 60 -12.84 -8.82 3.34
C ASP A 60 -12.40 -10.28 3.54
N ASP A 61 -11.76 -10.88 2.53
CA ASP A 61 -11.17 -12.23 2.59
C ASP A 61 -9.78 -12.23 3.25
N GLY A 62 -9.27 -11.06 3.64
CA GLY A 62 -7.96 -10.90 4.27
C GLY A 62 -6.81 -11.01 3.27
N VAL A 63 -7.03 -10.59 2.03
CA VAL A 63 -6.00 -10.50 0.99
C VAL A 63 -5.58 -9.04 0.83
N ALA A 64 -4.29 -8.78 0.91
CA ALA A 64 -3.70 -7.49 0.55
C ALA A 64 -3.44 -7.44 -0.96
N HIS A 65 -4.14 -6.55 -1.66
CA HIS A 65 -3.93 -6.28 -3.08
C HIS A 65 -2.94 -5.15 -3.28
N HIS A 66 -1.71 -5.47 -3.63
CA HIS A 66 -0.66 -4.49 -3.90
C HIS A 66 -0.72 -4.08 -5.36
N THR A 67 -0.95 -2.79 -5.62
CA THR A 67 -0.98 -2.21 -6.96
C THR A 67 0.10 -1.16 -7.06
N LYS A 68 1.10 -1.37 -7.92
CA LYS A 68 2.08 -0.33 -8.25
C LYS A 68 1.35 0.83 -8.92
N VAL A 69 1.57 2.05 -8.44
CA VAL A 69 0.98 3.26 -9.00
C VAL A 69 2.08 4.21 -9.45
N ASP A 70 1.81 4.98 -10.49
CA ASP A 70 2.69 6.08 -10.85
C ASP A 70 2.56 7.21 -9.83
N MET A 71 3.65 7.94 -9.59
CA MET A 71 3.69 9.02 -8.59
C MET A 71 2.82 10.24 -8.93
N ASN A 72 2.20 10.26 -10.11
CA ASN A 72 1.10 11.17 -10.41
C ASN A 72 -0.19 10.56 -9.89
N LEU A 73 -0.39 10.59 -8.56
CA LEU A 73 -1.73 10.45 -8.03
C LEU A 73 -2.48 11.70 -8.48
N GLU A 74 -3.52 11.55 -9.30
CA GLU A 74 -4.35 12.68 -9.68
C GLU A 74 -4.95 13.28 -8.39
N PRO A 75 -4.82 14.61 -8.17
CA PRO A 75 -5.49 15.25 -7.06
C PRO A 75 -6.99 15.02 -7.25
N THR A 76 -7.64 14.42 -6.26
CA THR A 76 -9.10 14.30 -6.29
C THR A 76 -9.62 15.70 -6.03
N VAL A 77 -10.09 16.38 -7.09
CA VAL A 77 -10.80 17.65 -6.98
C VAL A 77 -12.19 17.32 -6.43
N GLU A 78 -12.27 16.98 -5.15
CA GLU A 78 -13.51 17.12 -4.38
C GLU A 78 -13.47 18.52 -3.76
N ASP A 79 -14.55 19.27 -3.98
CA ASP A 79 -14.69 20.68 -3.63
C ASP A 79 -14.06 21.00 -2.28
N ALA A 80 -13.16 21.99 -2.29
CA ALA A 80 -12.58 22.57 -1.08
C ALA A 80 -13.70 23.21 -0.28
N ASP A 81 -14.35 22.42 0.59
CA ASP A 81 -15.11 22.95 1.70
C ASP A 81 -14.09 23.66 2.60
N ASN A 82 -14.02 24.99 2.44
CA ASN A 82 -13.27 25.93 3.27
C ASN A 82 -13.87 26.00 4.68
N SER A 83 -14.01 24.84 5.33
CA SER A 83 -14.17 24.74 6.75
C SER A 83 -12.79 25.00 7.35
N SER A 84 -12.53 26.25 7.71
CA SER A 84 -11.51 26.63 8.69
C SER A 84 -11.89 26.06 10.06
N ALA A 85 -11.95 24.73 10.17
CA ALA A 85 -12.02 24.05 11.44
C ALA A 85 -10.63 24.14 12.05
N LEU A 86 -10.55 24.73 13.25
CA LEU A 86 -9.37 24.65 14.08
C LEU A 86 -8.96 23.17 14.17
N ASP A 87 -7.88 22.81 13.48
CA ASP A 87 -7.37 21.44 13.50
C ASP A 87 -7.06 21.09 14.95
N LYS A 88 -7.83 20.17 15.53
CA LYS A 88 -7.53 19.64 16.86
C LYS A 88 -6.10 19.12 16.76
N ARG A 89 -5.22 19.56 17.68
CA ARG A 89 -3.86 19.04 17.78
C ARG A 89 -3.93 17.52 17.89
N GLN A 90 -3.65 16.83 16.79
CA GLN A 90 -3.59 15.38 16.74
C GLN A 90 -2.45 14.95 17.66
N SER A 91 -2.75 14.10 18.65
CA SER A 91 -1.73 13.59 19.55
C SER A 91 -1.07 12.36 18.92
N TRP A 92 0.06 12.60 18.26
CA TRP A 92 0.84 11.55 17.61
C TRP A 92 1.76 10.85 18.62
N ARG A 93 1.58 9.54 18.77
CA ARG A 93 2.43 8.65 19.56
C ARG A 93 3.53 8.10 18.66
N VAL A 94 4.79 8.19 19.10
CA VAL A 94 5.93 7.69 18.31
C VAL A 94 6.42 6.40 18.93
N THR A 95 6.61 5.39 18.08
CA THR A 95 7.21 4.10 18.42
C THR A 95 8.52 3.95 17.67
N CYS A 96 9.57 3.52 18.38
CA CYS A 96 10.88 3.28 17.82
C CYS A 96 11.15 1.77 17.75
N GLU A 97 11.32 1.24 16.55
CA GLU A 97 11.74 -0.16 16.35
C GLU A 97 13.26 -0.31 16.55
N GLY A 98 14.02 0.74 16.25
CA GLY A 98 15.46 0.86 16.56
C GLY A 98 16.40 0.20 15.54
N SER A 99 15.87 -0.58 14.59
CA SER A 99 16.65 -1.13 13.49
C SER A 99 17.21 -0.02 12.60
N SER A 100 18.46 -0.17 12.14
CA SER A 100 19.08 0.80 11.23
C SER A 100 18.52 0.63 9.82
N LEU A 101 18.28 1.75 9.14
CA LEU A 101 17.87 1.79 7.75
C LEU A 101 19.05 2.18 6.85
N ASN A 102 19.06 1.69 5.62
CA ASN A 102 19.94 2.26 4.60
C ASN A 102 19.56 3.73 4.39
N ARG A 103 20.54 4.63 4.55
CA ARG A 103 20.32 6.09 4.49
C ARG A 103 19.72 6.52 3.15
N ASN A 104 20.28 6.06 2.04
CA ASN A 104 19.87 6.49 0.71
C ASN A 104 18.45 6.00 0.39
N ASP A 105 18.15 4.76 0.74
CA ASP A 105 16.82 4.19 0.55
C ASP A 105 15.77 4.85 1.45
N ALA A 106 16.11 5.12 2.72
CA ALA A 106 15.22 5.83 3.64
C ALA A 106 14.94 7.27 3.18
N ASP A 107 15.97 8.02 2.78
CA ASP A 107 15.79 9.38 2.24
C ASP A 107 14.94 9.35 0.96
N LEU A 108 15.19 8.40 0.05
CA LEU A 108 14.45 8.27 -1.20
C LEU A 108 12.99 7.91 -0.95
N THR A 109 12.71 6.85 -0.18
CA THR A 109 11.33 6.40 0.09
C THR A 109 10.50 7.47 0.79
N VAL A 110 11.07 8.20 1.76
CA VAL A 110 10.36 9.29 2.44
C VAL A 110 10.08 10.44 1.48
N LYS A 111 11.05 10.80 0.63
CA LYS A 111 10.85 11.82 -0.40
C LYS A 111 9.72 11.42 -1.36
N LEU A 112 9.77 10.21 -1.91
CA LEU A 112 8.78 9.75 -2.88
C LEU A 112 7.39 9.59 -2.26
N LEU A 113 7.28 9.15 -1.01
CA LEU A 113 6.00 9.09 -0.30
C LEU A 113 5.42 10.49 -0.10
N ARG A 114 6.26 11.44 0.32
CA ARG A 114 5.86 12.84 0.48
C ARG A 114 5.41 13.44 -0.85
N ASP A 115 6.17 13.23 -1.91
CA ASP A 115 5.88 13.77 -3.24
C ASP A 115 4.58 13.14 -3.79
N GLY A 116 4.39 11.83 -3.63
CA GLY A 116 3.16 11.13 -4.02
C GLY A 116 1.95 11.52 -3.17
N CYS A 117 2.12 11.88 -1.89
CA CYS A 117 1.04 12.42 -1.06
C CYS A 117 0.73 13.90 -1.33
N GLY A 118 1.63 14.64 -2.01
CA GLY A 118 1.36 15.97 -2.56
C GLY A 118 0.71 16.95 -1.59
N SER A 119 -0.24 17.74 -2.10
CA SER A 119 -1.05 18.67 -1.30
C SER A 119 -2.11 17.98 -0.42
N GLY A 120 -2.35 16.69 -0.64
CA GLY A 120 -3.44 15.94 -0.01
C GLY A 120 -4.08 14.98 -1.00
N HIS A 121 -3.94 13.68 -0.76
CA HIS A 121 -4.71 12.64 -1.44
C HIS A 121 -5.61 11.93 -0.44
N THR A 122 -6.86 11.71 -0.85
CA THR A 122 -7.76 10.89 -0.06
C THR A 122 -7.28 9.44 -0.09
N VAL A 123 -7.14 8.85 1.09
CA VAL A 123 -6.94 7.41 1.30
C VAL A 123 -8.27 6.83 1.80
N GLN A 124 -8.82 5.86 1.06
CA GLN A 124 -10.06 5.20 1.43
C GLN A 124 -9.86 4.33 2.69
N PRO A 125 -10.94 3.96 3.42
CA PRO A 125 -10.84 2.94 4.46
C PRO A 125 -10.19 1.67 3.89
N ARG A 126 -9.31 1.02 4.68
CA ARG A 126 -8.59 -0.21 4.29
C ARG A 126 -7.60 -0.04 3.12
N ASP A 127 -7.40 1.19 2.66
CA ASP A 127 -6.32 1.53 1.73
C ASP A 127 -5.09 2.03 2.49
N HIS A 128 -3.92 1.66 1.98
CA HIS A 128 -2.63 2.10 2.48
C HIS A 128 -1.73 2.50 1.31
N TYR A 129 -0.77 3.38 1.56
CA TYR A 129 0.28 3.72 0.61
C TYR A 129 1.62 3.35 1.20
N TYR A 130 2.50 2.79 0.37
CA TYR A 130 3.90 2.64 0.71
C TYR A 130 4.80 2.92 -0.50
N VAL A 131 6.03 3.31 -0.22
CA VAL A 131 7.11 3.34 -1.20
C VAL A 131 8.21 2.42 -0.72
N ILE A 132 8.69 1.54 -1.61
CA ILE A 132 9.84 0.67 -1.37
C ILE A 132 11.04 1.07 -2.24
N SER A 133 12.23 1.09 -1.64
CA SER A 133 13.53 1.19 -2.30
C SER A 133 14.49 0.22 -1.63
N GLY A 134 15.03 -0.74 -2.38
CA GLY A 134 15.89 -1.78 -1.83
C GLY A 134 15.15 -2.57 -0.75
N ARG A 135 15.56 -2.40 0.53
CA ARG A 135 14.93 -3.06 1.68
C ARG A 135 14.30 -2.09 2.68
N VAL A 136 14.03 -0.84 2.29
CA VAL A 136 13.34 0.13 3.15
C VAL A 136 11.99 0.44 2.54
N ALA A 137 10.95 0.48 3.38
CA ALA A 137 9.65 1.00 3.00
C ALA A 137 9.23 2.15 3.91
N SER A 138 8.78 3.25 3.32
CA SER A 138 8.03 4.30 4.00
C SER A 138 6.53 4.10 3.72
N TYR A 139 5.67 4.44 4.67
CA TYR A 139 4.25 4.14 4.55
C TYR A 139 3.34 5.18 5.20
N PHE A 140 2.11 5.22 4.69
CA PHE A 140 0.96 5.90 5.27
C PHE A 140 -0.21 4.91 5.31
N CYS A 141 -0.76 4.69 6.50
CA CYS A 141 -1.76 3.66 6.74
C CYS A 141 -3.10 4.29 7.17
N ASN A 142 -4.18 4.04 6.43
CA ASN A 142 -5.53 4.32 6.91
C ASN A 142 -6.17 3.08 7.55
N ASN A 143 -6.01 2.93 8.86
CA ASN A 143 -6.68 1.90 9.65
C ASN A 143 -7.97 2.42 10.31
N THR A 144 -8.53 3.51 9.78
CA THR A 144 -9.79 4.05 10.24
C THR A 144 -10.94 3.49 9.40
N SER A 145 -12.15 3.49 9.95
CA SER A 145 -13.36 3.17 9.17
C SER A 145 -13.77 4.29 8.20
N GLY A 146 -13.03 5.41 8.16
CA GLY A 146 -13.35 6.61 7.38
C GLY A 146 -12.25 6.95 6.37
N ARG A 147 -12.52 7.95 5.53
CA ARG A 147 -11.51 8.53 4.63
C ARG A 147 -10.52 9.34 5.47
N THR A 148 -9.25 9.30 5.10
CA THR A 148 -8.20 10.16 5.67
C THR A 148 -7.41 10.81 4.54
N THR A 149 -6.59 11.81 4.87
CA THR A 149 -5.78 12.53 3.88
C THR A 149 -4.31 12.22 4.12
N CYS A 150 -3.64 11.64 3.12
CA CYS A 150 -2.19 11.64 3.08
C CYS A 150 -1.72 12.96 2.47
N SER A 151 -0.85 13.70 3.15
CA SER A 151 -0.26 14.93 2.62
C SER A 151 1.25 14.96 2.84
N ALA A 152 1.95 15.70 1.99
CA ALA A 152 3.37 15.97 2.16
C ALA A 152 3.70 16.53 3.56
N THR A 153 2.82 17.37 4.11
CA THR A 153 2.96 17.94 5.45
C THR A 153 2.94 16.87 6.53
N ILE A 154 2.00 15.92 6.47
CA ILE A 154 1.92 14.81 7.44
C ILE A 154 3.18 13.95 7.36
N VAL A 155 3.59 13.54 6.15
CA VAL A 155 4.78 12.69 5.97
C VAL A 155 6.04 13.37 6.54
N ARG A 156 6.22 14.67 6.25
CA ARG A 156 7.34 15.48 6.75
C ARG A 156 7.33 15.58 8.28
N GLN A 157 6.20 15.98 8.87
CA GLN A 157 6.07 16.17 10.32
C GLN A 157 6.24 14.85 11.09
N GLN A 158 5.63 13.77 10.60
CA GLN A 158 5.63 12.51 11.33
C GLN A 158 6.92 11.74 11.17
N ILE A 159 7.47 11.60 9.96
CA ILE A 159 8.70 10.83 9.77
C ILE A 159 9.94 11.67 10.11
N GLN A 160 10.06 12.88 9.55
CA GLN A 160 11.30 13.66 9.64
C GLN A 160 11.38 14.45 10.95
N GLU A 161 10.28 15.04 11.42
CA GLU A 161 10.31 15.87 12.64
C GLU A 161 9.99 15.09 13.91
N SER A 162 9.22 14.00 13.83
CA SER A 162 8.78 13.25 15.02
C SER A 162 9.53 11.93 15.20
N VAL A 163 9.45 11.02 14.22
CA VAL A 163 10.14 9.72 14.30
C VAL A 163 11.66 9.90 14.31
N SER A 164 12.22 10.63 13.33
CA SER A 164 13.67 10.80 13.25
C SER A 164 14.26 11.55 14.45
N SER A 165 13.53 12.49 15.04
CA SER A 165 14.00 13.24 16.21
C SER A 165 13.98 12.43 17.51
N ARG A 166 13.01 11.53 17.67
CA ARG A 166 12.84 10.70 18.87
C ARG A 166 13.58 9.37 18.79
N CYS A 167 13.55 8.71 17.64
CA CYS A 167 14.14 7.39 17.42
C CYS A 167 15.57 7.46 16.92
N GLY A 168 16.01 8.62 16.43
CA GLY A 168 17.27 8.83 15.75
C GLY A 168 17.11 8.78 14.23
N THR A 169 17.93 9.54 13.52
CA THR A 169 17.88 9.58 12.05
C THR A 169 18.22 8.21 11.46
N PHE A 170 17.44 7.77 10.47
CA PHE A 170 17.58 6.45 9.81
C PHE A 170 17.41 5.26 10.77
N LYS A 171 16.58 5.43 11.79
CA LYS A 171 16.11 4.36 12.66
C LYS A 171 14.64 4.07 12.38
N ALA A 172 14.33 2.81 12.17
CA ALA A 172 12.96 2.37 11.91
C ALA A 172 12.01 2.78 13.05
N GLY A 173 10.80 3.16 12.67
CA GLY A 173 9.79 3.64 13.58
C GLY A 173 8.63 4.31 12.86
N TRP A 174 7.60 4.66 13.64
CA TRP A 174 6.37 5.23 13.13
C TRP A 174 5.72 6.18 14.14
N ALA A 175 4.91 7.07 13.62
CA ALA A 175 4.00 7.90 14.39
C ALA A 175 2.57 7.42 14.15
N ARG A 176 1.80 7.33 15.23
CA ARG A 176 0.41 6.88 15.23
C ARG A 176 -0.49 7.95 15.82
N TRP A 177 -1.62 8.21 15.17
CA TRP A 177 -2.71 9.02 15.70
C TRP A 177 -3.98 8.18 15.80
N ASP A 178 -4.51 8.07 17.01
CA ASP A 178 -5.75 7.35 17.31
C ASP A 178 -6.97 8.26 17.23
N ASN A 179 -8.04 7.73 16.66
CA ASN A 179 -9.35 8.35 16.63
C ASN A 179 -10.41 7.37 17.12
N SER A 180 -11.67 7.81 17.22
CA SER A 180 -12.76 6.96 17.71
C SER A 180 -13.10 5.80 16.78
N ASN A 181 -12.61 5.81 15.54
CA ASN A 181 -12.95 4.85 14.51
C ASN A 181 -11.72 4.12 13.93
N GLY A 182 -10.62 4.06 14.67
CA GLY A 182 -9.37 3.39 14.29
C GLY A 182 -8.13 4.27 14.52
N HIS A 183 -7.19 4.21 13.58
CA HIS A 183 -5.95 5.01 13.65
C HIS A 183 -5.35 5.29 12.27
N VAL A 184 -4.50 6.30 12.23
CA VAL A 184 -3.59 6.56 11.12
C VAL A 184 -2.17 6.31 11.61
N SER A 185 -1.35 5.64 10.78
CA SER A 185 0.07 5.45 11.06
C SER A 185 0.92 5.92 9.89
N VAL A 186 2.06 6.54 10.19
CA VAL A 186 3.02 7.03 9.20
C VAL A 186 4.43 6.73 9.70
N GLY A 187 5.21 6.03 8.89
CA GLY A 187 6.50 5.53 9.34
C GLY A 187 7.38 5.02 8.22
N TYR A 188 8.49 4.42 8.64
CA TYR A 188 9.44 3.75 7.76
C TYR A 188 10.17 2.62 8.49
N GLN A 189 10.39 1.51 7.81
CA GLN A 189 11.09 0.36 8.40
C GLN A 189 11.71 -0.52 7.32
N ASN A 190 12.46 -1.54 7.76
CA ASN A 190 13.01 -2.54 6.86
C ASN A 190 11.89 -3.46 6.30
N VAL A 191 12.01 -3.85 5.04
CA VAL A 191 11.21 -4.90 4.41
C VAL A 191 11.93 -6.23 4.59
N ASN A 192 11.25 -7.18 5.24
CA ASN A 192 11.67 -8.57 5.37
C ASN A 192 10.43 -9.44 5.63
N SER A 193 10.60 -10.75 5.52
CA SER A 193 9.52 -11.74 5.72
C SER A 193 8.87 -11.77 7.12
N GLN A 194 9.44 -11.13 8.13
CA GLN A 194 8.93 -11.12 9.51
C GLN A 194 8.16 -9.84 9.85
N ASN A 195 8.33 -8.78 9.05
CA ASN A 195 7.74 -7.48 9.33
C ASN A 195 6.34 -7.38 8.70
N SER A 196 5.35 -7.04 9.53
CA SER A 196 4.06 -6.55 9.06
C SER A 196 4.04 -5.03 9.04
N PHE A 197 3.20 -4.49 8.16
CA PHE A 197 3.02 -3.07 7.91
C PHE A 197 1.55 -2.72 8.11
N CYS A 198 1.27 -1.53 8.62
CA CYS A 198 -0.09 -1.02 8.75
C CYS A 198 -1.06 -1.87 9.59
N GLY A 199 -0.57 -2.69 10.53
CA GLY A 199 -1.43 -3.36 11.52
C GLY A 199 -1.85 -2.44 12.68
N ARG A 200 -2.52 -3.01 13.68
CA ARG A 200 -2.91 -2.31 14.91
C ARG A 200 -1.74 -1.88 15.77
N ASN A 201 -0.59 -2.54 15.65
CA ASN A 201 0.61 -2.14 16.40
C ASN A 201 1.46 -1.10 15.67
N HIS A 202 1.02 -0.66 14.48
CA HIS A 202 1.53 0.51 13.75
C HIS A 202 0.77 1.77 14.10
#